data_AF-A0A9Q2PDT5-F1
#
_entry.id   AF-A0A9Q2PDT5-F1
#
_cell.length_a   1.000
_cell.length_b   1.000
_cell.length_c   1.000
_cell.angle_alpha   90.00
_cell.angle_beta   90.00
_cell.angle_gamma   90.00
#
_symmetry.space_group_name_H-M   'P 1'
#
loop_
_entity.id
_entity.type
_entity.pdbx_description
1 polymer ?
#
loop_
_entity_poly.entity_id
_entity_poly.type
_entity_poly.pdbx_seq_one_letter_code
_entity_poly.pdbx_strand_id
1 'polypeptide(L)'
;MNYGLATPSDLLEKLKRDAIKLEQPPDPDMVFNFLLTAQALSEWTRQYYEEESQKAGFYRDKKKALYLPSEAVNWYSETSCFPNELATCDYLRHISNCLQIAELTANASKHFHWNDTKRIKQISKDPQISDCYQYFFTDCHEDTYFEIEEIIYSLSQVKQILVQFFSGLVAHLDRVKNDS
;
A
#
# COMPACT_ATOMS: atom_id res chain seq x y z
N MET A 1 17.96 -20.97 -8.59
CA MET A 1 16.57 -20.86 -9.08
C MET A 1 16.32 -19.40 -9.39
N ASN A 2 15.99 -19.08 -10.64
CA ASN A 2 15.53 -17.75 -10.99
C ASN A 2 13.99 -17.84 -11.01
N TYR A 3 13.30 -17.18 -10.09
CA TYR A 3 11.84 -17.29 -9.92
C TYR A 3 11.02 -16.70 -11.09
N GLY A 4 11.68 -16.38 -12.22
CA GLY A 4 11.06 -15.75 -13.38
C GLY A 4 10.70 -14.28 -13.16
N LEU A 5 11.15 -13.67 -12.06
CA LEU A 5 10.97 -12.25 -11.79
C LEU A 5 12.27 -11.53 -12.18
N ALA A 6 12.23 -10.72 -13.23
CA ALA A 6 13.38 -9.95 -13.71
C ALA A 6 13.21 -8.45 -13.47
N THR A 7 11.97 -7.98 -13.35
CA THR A 7 11.61 -6.57 -13.24
C THR A 7 10.56 -6.34 -12.16
N PRO A 8 10.42 -5.11 -11.63
CA PRO A 8 9.31 -4.76 -10.75
C PRO A 8 7.93 -5.02 -11.37
N SER A 9 7.80 -4.94 -12.70
CA SER A 9 6.56 -5.27 -13.42
C SER A 9 6.15 -6.73 -13.23
N ASP A 10 7.11 -7.67 -13.14
CA ASP A 10 6.80 -9.07 -12.87
C ASP A 10 6.26 -9.27 -11.45
N LEU A 11 6.81 -8.54 -10.47
CA LEU A 11 6.37 -8.59 -9.09
C LEU A 11 5.03 -7.86 -8.89
N LEU A 12 4.74 -6.82 -9.68
CA LEU A 12 3.42 -6.19 -9.75
C LEU A 12 2.35 -7.18 -10.24
N GLU A 13 2.65 -8.00 -11.24
CA GLU A 13 1.71 -9.04 -11.69
C GLU A 13 1.46 -10.09 -10.60
N LYS A 14 2.46 -10.41 -9.79
CA LYS A 14 2.24 -11.23 -8.59
C LYS A 14 1.33 -10.53 -7.58
N LEU A 15 1.57 -9.24 -7.29
CA LEU A 15 0.75 -8.46 -6.36
C LEU A 15 -0.73 -8.45 -6.79
N LYS A 16 -1.00 -8.24 -8.08
CA LYS A 16 -2.36 -8.30 -8.65
C LYS A 16 -3.01 -9.68 -8.48
N ARG A 17 -2.25 -10.76 -8.72
CA ARG A 17 -2.75 -12.14 -8.51
C ARG A 17 -3.06 -12.42 -7.05
N ASP A 18 -2.21 -11.96 -6.13
CA ASP A 18 -2.43 -12.13 -4.69
C ASP A 18 -3.66 -11.33 -4.24
N ALA A 19 -3.86 -10.12 -4.77
CA ALA A 19 -5.05 -9.30 -4.52
C ALA A 19 -6.35 -9.99 -4.94
N ILE A 20 -6.36 -10.70 -6.08
CA ILE A 20 -7.53 -11.44 -6.56
C ILE A 20 -7.91 -12.61 -5.63
N LYS A 21 -6.91 -13.23 -4.98
CA LYS A 21 -7.12 -14.38 -4.09
C LYS A 21 -7.64 -14.02 -2.70
N LEU A 22 -7.74 -12.72 -2.38
CA LEU A 22 -8.32 -12.25 -1.12
C LEU A 22 -9.86 -12.34 -1.21
N GLU A 23 -10.36 -13.56 -1.04
CA GLU A 23 -11.79 -13.89 -0.89
C GLU A 23 -12.30 -13.48 0.51
N GLN A 24 -13.63 -13.39 0.70
CA GLN A 24 -14.24 -13.07 2.00
C GLN A 24 -14.79 -14.34 2.67
N PRO A 25 -14.44 -14.64 3.94
CA PRO A 25 -13.43 -13.97 4.75
C PRO A 25 -12.01 -14.32 4.30
N PRO A 26 -11.04 -13.38 4.37
CA PRO A 26 -9.71 -13.61 3.84
C PRO A 26 -8.90 -14.57 4.72
N ASP A 27 -8.18 -15.48 4.07
CA ASP A 27 -7.18 -16.32 4.71
C ASP A 27 -6.01 -15.43 5.24
N PRO A 28 -5.65 -15.50 6.54
CA PRO A 28 -4.59 -14.68 7.10
C PRO A 28 -3.24 -14.81 6.40
N ASP A 29 -2.87 -16.00 5.93
CA ASP A 29 -1.62 -16.22 5.21
C ASP A 29 -1.66 -15.55 3.84
N MET A 30 -2.83 -15.48 3.19
CA MET A 30 -3.01 -14.76 1.93
C MET A 30 -2.91 -13.25 2.12
N VAL A 31 -3.51 -12.71 3.19
CA VAL A 31 -3.36 -11.29 3.57
C VAL A 31 -1.88 -10.96 3.79
N PHE A 32 -1.21 -11.80 4.56
CA PHE A 32 0.19 -11.63 4.88
C PHE A 32 1.09 -11.69 3.64
N ASN A 33 0.87 -12.66 2.74
CA ASN A 33 1.59 -12.78 1.47
C ASN A 33 1.38 -11.58 0.55
N PHE A 34 0.16 -11.03 0.49
CA PHE A 34 -0.15 -9.83 -0.27
C PHE A 34 0.66 -8.62 0.25
N LEU A 35 0.66 -8.40 1.58
CA LEU A 35 1.39 -7.29 2.20
C LEU A 35 2.92 -7.44 2.07
N LEU A 36 3.46 -8.65 2.19
CA LEU A 36 4.87 -8.93 1.91
C LEU A 36 5.24 -8.62 0.46
N THR A 37 4.38 -8.99 -0.49
CA THR A 37 4.60 -8.73 -1.91
C THR A 37 4.59 -7.24 -2.20
N ALA A 38 3.67 -6.49 -1.59
CA ALA A 38 3.62 -5.03 -1.70
C ALA A 38 4.89 -4.37 -1.15
N GLN A 39 5.38 -4.80 0.02
CA GLN A 39 6.62 -4.27 0.58
C GLN A 39 7.84 -4.60 -0.29
N ALA A 40 7.95 -5.85 -0.74
CA ALA A 40 9.04 -6.25 -1.63
C ALA A 40 9.03 -5.44 -2.94
N LEU A 41 7.84 -5.15 -3.49
CA LEU A 41 7.68 -4.31 -4.68
C LEU A 41 8.09 -2.87 -4.41
N SER A 42 7.75 -2.33 -3.23
CA SER A 42 8.23 -1.00 -2.82
C SER A 42 9.75 -0.92 -2.76
N GLU A 43 10.39 -1.91 -2.13
CA GLU A 43 11.85 -1.93 -1.99
C GLU A 43 12.54 -2.08 -3.35
N TRP A 44 11.99 -2.93 -4.22
CA TRP A 44 12.59 -3.23 -5.51
C TRP A 44 12.38 -2.11 -6.53
N THR A 45 11.18 -1.52 -6.62
CA THR A 45 10.95 -0.35 -7.51
C THR A 45 11.92 0.78 -7.20
N ARG A 46 12.16 1.06 -5.91
CA ARG A 46 13.13 2.06 -5.46
C ARG A 46 14.57 1.77 -5.93
N GLN A 47 14.99 0.50 -5.92
CA GLN A 47 16.35 0.12 -6.31
C GLN A 47 16.51 0.03 -7.83
N TYR A 48 15.52 -0.54 -8.51
CA TYR A 48 15.58 -0.81 -9.95
C TYR A 48 15.42 0.45 -10.80
N TYR A 49 14.60 1.41 -10.35
CA TYR A 49 14.33 2.66 -11.05
C TYR A 49 14.99 3.87 -10.37
N GLU A 50 16.17 3.70 -9.76
CA GLU A 50 16.82 4.80 -9.01
C GLU A 50 17.09 6.00 -9.93
N GLU A 51 17.60 5.76 -11.14
CA GLU A 51 17.91 6.82 -12.11
C GLU A 51 16.64 7.47 -12.68
N GLU A 52 15.65 6.66 -13.03
CA GLU A 52 14.38 7.12 -13.58
C GLU A 52 13.58 7.92 -12.55
N SER A 53 13.62 7.52 -11.28
CA SER A 53 13.02 8.29 -10.19
C SER A 53 13.67 9.67 -10.10
N GLN A 54 15.01 9.76 -10.18
CA GLN A 54 15.71 11.05 -10.16
C GLN A 54 15.30 11.93 -11.36
N LYS A 55 15.22 11.34 -12.56
CA LYS A 55 14.76 12.04 -13.78
C LYS A 55 13.32 12.54 -13.67
N ALA A 56 12.45 11.76 -13.04
CA ALA A 56 11.04 12.11 -12.81
C ALA A 56 10.84 13.22 -11.76
N GLY A 57 11.92 13.77 -11.18
CA GLY A 57 11.82 14.83 -10.17
C GLY A 57 11.41 14.30 -8.81
N PHE A 58 11.67 13.02 -8.55
CA PHE A 58 11.22 12.38 -7.33
C PHE A 58 12.08 12.78 -6.11
N TYR A 59 11.67 13.84 -5.39
CA TYR A 59 12.34 14.34 -4.19
C TYR A 59 12.48 13.31 -3.06
N ARG A 60 13.73 12.94 -2.78
CA ARG A 60 14.12 12.03 -1.70
C ARG A 60 13.91 12.66 -0.31
N ASP A 61 12.86 12.26 0.41
CA ASP A 61 12.82 12.47 1.86
C ASP A 61 13.71 11.40 2.53
N LYS A 62 14.83 11.82 3.12
CA LYS A 62 15.77 10.91 3.81
C LYS A 62 15.16 10.21 5.02
N LYS A 63 13.98 10.63 5.50
CA LYS A 63 13.31 10.10 6.70
C LYS A 63 12.10 9.21 6.39
N LYS A 64 11.63 9.14 5.15
CA LYS A 64 10.45 8.33 4.76
C LYS A 64 10.85 7.20 3.82
N ALA A 65 10.32 6.00 4.07
CA ALA A 65 10.67 4.77 3.37
C ALA A 65 10.21 4.74 1.90
N LEU A 66 9.25 5.59 1.52
CA LEU A 66 8.77 5.71 0.14
C LEU A 66 8.76 7.15 -0.37
N TYR A 67 9.13 7.26 -1.64
CA TYR A 67 8.84 8.41 -2.46
C TYR A 67 7.38 8.34 -2.94
N LEU A 68 6.60 9.39 -2.64
CA LEU A 68 5.22 9.54 -3.12
C LEU A 68 5.17 10.70 -4.12
N PRO A 69 5.09 10.43 -5.43
CA PRO A 69 4.92 11.50 -6.40
C PRO A 69 3.61 12.25 -6.15
N SER A 70 3.64 13.57 -6.29
CA SER A 70 2.44 14.40 -6.12
C SER A 70 1.34 14.03 -7.10
N GLU A 71 1.71 13.52 -8.29
CA GLU A 71 0.78 13.03 -9.29
C GLU A 71 0.22 11.63 -9.02
N ALA A 72 0.67 10.92 -7.97
CA ALA A 72 0.21 9.58 -7.66
C ALA A 72 -1.32 9.50 -7.50
N VAL A 73 -1.94 10.60 -7.08
CA VAL A 73 -3.41 10.75 -6.97
C VAL A 73 -4.09 10.55 -8.34
N ASN A 74 -3.43 10.93 -9.43
CA ASN A 74 -3.98 10.81 -10.80
C ASN A 74 -3.91 9.37 -11.34
N TRP A 75 -3.30 8.44 -10.62
CA TRP A 75 -3.20 7.03 -11.04
C TRP A 75 -4.42 6.20 -10.62
N TYR A 76 -5.34 6.79 -9.87
CA TYR A 76 -6.54 6.15 -9.39
C TYR A 76 -7.69 6.37 -10.37
N SER A 77 -8.32 5.28 -10.81
CA SER A 77 -9.49 5.38 -11.69
C SER A 77 -10.72 5.91 -10.96
N GLU A 78 -10.83 5.59 -9.67
CA GLU A 78 -11.90 6.02 -8.77
C GLU A 78 -11.33 6.30 -7.38
N THR A 79 -11.76 7.40 -6.76
CA THR A 79 -11.30 7.80 -5.41
C THR A 79 -12.12 7.15 -4.28
N SER A 80 -13.09 6.31 -4.62
CA SER A 80 -13.96 5.61 -3.66
C SER A 80 -13.23 4.59 -2.79
N CYS A 81 -12.03 4.17 -3.23
CA CYS A 81 -11.15 3.32 -2.44
C CYS A 81 -10.49 4.04 -1.25
N PHE A 82 -10.50 5.37 -1.22
CA PHE A 82 -9.97 6.14 -0.11
C PHE A 82 -11.06 6.36 0.95
N PRO A 83 -10.72 6.25 2.25
CA PRO A 83 -11.66 6.65 3.29
C PRO A 83 -11.96 8.15 3.16
N ASN A 84 -13.20 8.54 3.49
CA ASN A 84 -13.65 9.93 3.57
C ASN A 84 -13.74 10.63 2.21
N GLU A 85 -14.50 10.07 1.26
CA GLU A 85 -14.78 10.68 -0.06
C GLU A 85 -15.21 12.17 0.01
N LEU A 86 -15.86 12.56 1.11
CA LEU A 86 -16.37 13.92 1.36
C LEU A 86 -15.29 14.92 1.82
N ALA A 87 -14.11 14.46 2.21
CA ALA A 87 -12.99 15.31 2.64
C ALA A 87 -11.89 15.28 1.58
N THR A 88 -12.02 16.15 0.57
CA THR A 88 -10.86 16.61 -0.20
C THR A 88 -9.78 17.04 0.79
N CYS A 89 -8.63 16.36 0.86
CA CYS A 89 -7.32 17.00 1.03
C CYS A 89 -6.09 16.09 1.25
N ASP A 90 -6.19 14.76 1.47
CA ASP A 90 -4.95 14.01 1.81
C ASP A 90 -4.85 12.57 1.27
N TYR A 91 -5.09 12.39 -0.03
CA TYR A 91 -4.88 11.11 -0.71
C TYR A 91 -3.46 10.57 -0.52
N LEU A 92 -2.44 11.45 -0.57
CA LEU A 92 -1.04 11.04 -0.39
C LEU A 92 -0.80 10.44 0.99
N ARG A 93 -1.42 10.95 2.06
CA ARG A 93 -1.39 10.31 3.38
C ARG A 93 -2.04 8.94 3.38
N HIS A 94 -3.16 8.75 2.70
CA HIS A 94 -3.81 7.43 2.63
C HIS A 94 -2.94 6.41 1.89
N ILE A 95 -2.30 6.81 0.78
CA ILE A 95 -1.32 5.97 0.09
C ILE A 95 -0.14 5.66 1.02
N SER A 96 0.41 6.67 1.70
CA SER A 96 1.49 6.51 2.68
C SER A 96 1.11 5.53 3.79
N ASN A 97 -0.11 5.61 4.33
CA ASN A 97 -0.56 4.75 5.41
C ASN A 97 -0.71 3.30 4.94
N CYS A 98 -1.25 3.06 3.74
CA CYS A 98 -1.32 1.72 3.16
C CYS A 98 0.06 1.12 2.89
N LEU A 99 1.02 1.91 2.40
CA LEU A 99 2.40 1.47 2.24
C LEU A 99 3.05 1.11 3.58
N GLN A 100 2.78 1.90 4.62
CA GLN A 100 3.29 1.64 5.96
C GLN A 100 2.64 0.40 6.60
N ILE A 101 1.37 0.10 6.28
CA ILE A 101 0.74 -1.17 6.66
C ILE A 101 1.54 -2.35 6.08
N ALA A 102 1.92 -2.29 4.80
CA ALA A 102 2.74 -3.31 4.16
C ALA A 102 4.13 -3.42 4.81
N GLU A 103 4.82 -2.29 4.99
CA GLU A 103 6.16 -2.23 5.60
C GLU A 103 6.17 -2.81 7.02
N LEU A 104 5.25 -2.36 7.88
CA LEU A 104 5.20 -2.77 9.28
C LEU A 104 4.80 -4.24 9.41
N THR A 105 3.87 -4.72 8.58
CA THR A 105 3.52 -6.15 8.54
C THR A 105 4.72 -7.00 8.12
N ALA A 106 5.47 -6.57 7.10
CA ALA A 106 6.68 -7.25 6.66
C ALA A 106 7.78 -7.23 7.72
N ASN A 107 7.99 -6.10 8.40
CA ASN A 107 8.99 -5.97 9.45
C ASN A 107 8.64 -6.80 10.69
N ALA A 108 7.36 -6.87 11.07
CA ALA A 108 6.93 -7.74 12.15
C ALA A 108 7.23 -9.21 11.88
N SER A 109 7.19 -9.65 10.61
CA SER A 109 7.58 -11.01 10.24
C SER A 109 9.08 -11.27 10.32
N LYS A 110 9.91 -10.24 10.10
CA LYS A 110 11.38 -10.35 10.15
C LYS A 110 11.89 -10.28 11.59
N HIS A 111 11.22 -9.51 12.46
CA HIS A 111 11.73 -9.16 13.78
C HIS A 111 10.86 -9.66 14.95
N PHE A 112 9.68 -10.25 14.71
CA PHE A 112 8.72 -10.70 15.74
C PHE A 112 8.30 -9.62 16.76
N HIS A 113 8.53 -8.34 16.47
CA HIS A 113 8.19 -7.22 17.34
C HIS A 113 7.14 -6.32 16.67
N TRP A 114 5.86 -6.68 16.81
CA TRP A 114 4.73 -5.94 16.22
C TRP A 114 4.57 -4.52 16.77
N ASN A 115 4.95 -4.29 18.04
CA ASN A 115 4.62 -3.07 18.79
C ASN A 115 5.77 -2.06 18.95
N ASP A 116 6.96 -2.33 18.40
CA ASP A 116 8.11 -1.46 18.65
C ASP A 116 7.97 -0.07 18.01
N THR A 117 7.14 0.05 16.97
CA THR A 117 6.89 1.33 16.29
C THR A 117 5.60 2.03 16.76
N LYS A 118 4.67 1.33 17.42
CA LYS A 118 3.35 1.83 17.88
C LYS A 118 2.43 2.44 16.80
N ARG A 119 2.68 2.20 15.51
CA ARG A 119 1.94 2.87 14.41
C ARG A 119 0.74 2.08 13.91
N ILE A 120 0.88 0.76 13.67
CA ILE A 120 -0.30 -0.10 13.56
C ILE A 120 -0.78 -0.38 14.97
N LYS A 121 -1.96 0.12 15.31
CA LYS A 121 -2.56 -0.08 16.64
C LYS A 121 -3.27 -1.42 16.72
N GLN A 122 -3.87 -1.89 15.61
CA GLN A 122 -4.67 -3.11 15.60
C GLN A 122 -4.83 -3.73 14.20
N ILE A 123 -4.94 -5.06 14.16
CA ILE A 123 -5.51 -5.83 13.03
C ILE A 123 -6.62 -6.73 13.60
N SER A 124 -7.85 -6.61 13.09
CA SER A 124 -9.00 -7.37 13.59
C SER A 124 -10.09 -7.57 12.54
N LYS A 125 -11.02 -8.49 12.81
CA LYS A 125 -12.23 -8.68 12.00
C LYS A 125 -13.33 -7.65 12.30
N ASP A 126 -13.31 -7.08 13.49
CA ASP A 126 -14.23 -6.02 13.90
C ASP A 126 -13.49 -4.67 13.96
N PRO A 127 -14.00 -3.60 13.32
CA PRO A 127 -13.42 -2.28 13.44
C PRO A 127 -13.64 -1.72 14.86
N GLN A 128 -12.58 -1.28 15.54
CA GLN A 128 -12.70 -0.63 16.85
C GLN A 128 -12.94 0.86 16.68
N ILE A 129 -14.21 1.23 16.53
CA ILE A 129 -14.64 2.61 16.35
C ILE A 129 -14.66 3.30 17.72
N SER A 130 -13.71 4.20 17.94
CA SER A 130 -13.51 4.91 19.21
C SER A 130 -14.23 6.26 19.30
N ASP A 131 -14.66 6.82 18.17
CA ASP A 131 -15.44 8.06 18.12
C ASP A 131 -16.41 8.12 16.92
N CYS A 132 -17.25 9.15 16.91
CA CYS A 132 -18.25 9.34 15.87
C CYS A 132 -17.64 9.72 14.50
N TYR A 133 -16.45 10.31 14.46
CA TYR A 133 -15.76 10.61 13.20
C TYR A 133 -15.37 9.30 12.52
N GLN A 134 -14.68 8.42 13.23
CA GLN A 134 -14.31 7.08 12.75
C GLN A 134 -15.53 6.29 12.27
N TYR A 135 -16.68 6.41 12.95
CA TYR A 135 -17.91 5.71 12.56
C TYR A 135 -18.39 6.06 11.14
N PHE A 136 -18.36 7.34 10.74
CA PHE A 136 -18.84 7.77 9.42
C PHE A 136 -17.91 7.39 8.26
N PHE A 137 -16.71 6.94 8.60
CA PHE A 137 -15.57 6.88 7.70
C PHE A 137 -14.92 5.51 7.61
N THR A 138 -15.31 4.62 8.50
CA THR A 138 -14.93 3.22 8.50
C THR A 138 -15.99 2.44 7.74
N ASP A 139 -15.59 1.78 6.66
CA ASP A 139 -16.44 0.75 6.05
C ASP A 139 -16.77 -0.30 7.12
N CYS A 140 -18.04 -0.66 7.28
CA CYS A 140 -18.51 -1.56 8.34
C CYS A 140 -18.94 -2.94 7.79
N HIS A 141 -18.59 -3.26 6.54
CA HIS A 141 -18.84 -4.57 5.95
C HIS A 141 -17.96 -5.68 6.58
N GLU A 142 -18.22 -6.96 6.28
CA GLU A 142 -17.35 -8.02 6.77
C GLU A 142 -16.01 -7.95 6.04
N ASP A 143 -14.93 -7.58 6.75
CA ASP A 143 -13.57 -7.48 6.20
C ASP A 143 -12.51 -7.61 7.31
N THR A 144 -11.24 -7.61 6.93
CA THR A 144 -10.12 -7.40 7.87
C THR A 144 -9.78 -5.93 7.96
N TYR A 145 -9.65 -5.40 9.18
CA TYR A 145 -9.41 -3.99 9.44
C TYR A 145 -8.00 -3.74 9.95
N PHE A 146 -7.42 -2.62 9.52
CA PHE A 146 -6.12 -2.11 9.94
C PHE A 146 -6.30 -0.72 10.53
N GLU A 147 -5.92 -0.53 11.78
CA GLU A 147 -5.86 0.81 12.39
C GLU A 147 -4.43 1.35 12.35
N ILE A 148 -4.23 2.47 11.65
CA ILE A 148 -2.96 3.18 11.58
C ILE A 148 -3.20 4.68 11.71
N GLU A 149 -2.48 5.33 12.64
CA GLU A 149 -2.62 6.77 12.92
C GLU A 149 -4.08 7.20 13.14
N GLU A 150 -4.87 6.40 13.87
CA GLU A 150 -6.28 6.68 14.22
C GLU A 150 -7.25 6.65 13.03
N ILE A 151 -6.79 6.16 11.88
CA ILE A 151 -7.61 5.89 10.71
C ILE A 151 -7.74 4.38 10.55
N ILE A 152 -8.97 3.92 10.33
CA ILE A 152 -9.28 2.51 10.08
C ILE A 152 -9.41 2.30 8.57
N TYR A 153 -8.69 1.31 8.06
CA TYR A 153 -8.76 0.87 6.67
C TYR A 153 -9.29 -0.56 6.62
N SER A 154 -10.22 -0.85 5.72
CA SER A 154 -10.56 -2.23 5.38
C SER A 154 -9.46 -2.83 4.47
N LEU A 155 -9.29 -4.16 4.49
CA LEU A 155 -8.37 -4.86 3.60
C LEU A 155 -8.73 -4.59 2.14
N SER A 156 -10.02 -4.44 1.82
CA SER A 156 -10.48 -4.05 0.50
C SER A 156 -9.92 -2.69 0.08
N GLN A 157 -9.93 -1.69 0.96
CA GLN A 157 -9.32 -0.38 0.70
C GLN A 157 -7.81 -0.49 0.55
N VAL A 158 -7.11 -1.16 1.49
CA VAL A 158 -5.65 -1.37 1.43
C VAL A 158 -5.25 -2.04 0.12
N LYS A 159 -5.99 -3.09 -0.28
CA LYS A 159 -5.83 -3.82 -1.54
C LYS A 159 -5.94 -2.89 -2.74
N GLN A 160 -7.05 -2.16 -2.86
CA GLN A 160 -7.31 -1.28 -4.00
C GLN A 160 -6.28 -0.14 -4.07
N ILE A 161 -5.88 0.41 -2.92
CA ILE A 161 -4.90 1.49 -2.85
C ILE A 161 -3.53 1.02 -3.34
N LEU A 162 -3.01 -0.08 -2.78
CA LEU A 162 -1.68 -0.59 -3.13
C LEU A 162 -1.61 -1.03 -4.59
N VAL A 163 -2.62 -1.74 -5.10
CA VAL A 163 -2.62 -2.23 -6.50
C VAL A 163 -2.64 -1.08 -7.50
N GLN A 164 -3.48 -0.06 -7.29
CA GLN A 164 -3.54 1.10 -8.19
C GLN A 164 -2.27 1.94 -8.09
N PHE A 165 -1.76 2.20 -6.88
CA PHE A 165 -0.51 2.94 -6.69
C PHE A 165 0.65 2.30 -7.45
N PHE A 166 0.92 1.01 -7.23
CA PHE A 166 2.05 0.35 -7.89
C PHE A 166 1.86 0.19 -9.40
N SER A 167 0.62 0.02 -9.86
CA SER A 167 0.33 0.00 -11.31
C SER A 167 0.69 1.33 -11.96
N GLY A 168 0.33 2.45 -11.33
CA GLY A 168 0.69 3.79 -11.80
C GLY A 168 2.19 4.06 -11.70
N LEU A 169 2.81 3.73 -10.57
CA LEU A 169 4.24 3.97 -10.32
C LEU A 169 5.14 3.25 -11.32
N VAL A 170 4.90 1.95 -11.52
CA VAL A 170 5.70 1.14 -12.45
C VAL A 170 5.49 1.63 -13.88
N ALA A 171 4.24 1.89 -14.29
CA ALA A 171 3.97 2.40 -15.63
C ALA A 171 4.60 3.78 -15.88
N HIS A 172 4.61 4.66 -14.88
CA HIS A 172 5.28 5.96 -14.97
C HIS A 172 6.79 5.80 -15.15
N LEU A 173 7.44 5.01 -14.29
CA LEU A 173 8.89 4.83 -14.31
C LEU A 173 9.37 4.08 -15.56
N ASP A 174 8.59 3.11 -16.07
CA ASP A 174 8.87 2.46 -17.35
C ASP A 174 8.81 3.45 -18.52
N ARG A 175 7.90 4.43 -18.51
CA ARG A 175 7.88 5.48 -19.54
C ARG A 175 9.12 6.35 -19.47
N VAL A 176 9.49 6.82 -18.29
CA VAL A 176 10.71 7.62 -18.08
C VAL A 176 11.96 6.85 -18.53
N LYS A 177 11.99 5.54 -18.31
CA LYS A 177 13.06 4.65 -18.79
C LYS A 177 13.14 4.58 -20.31
N ASN A 178 12.00 4.42 -20.97
CA ASN A 178 11.93 4.25 -22.42
C ASN A 178 12.08 5.57 -23.21
N ASP A 179 11.78 6.70 -22.58
CA ASP A 179 11.97 8.04 -23.14
C ASP A 179 13.40 8.58 -22.96
N SER A 180 14.27 7.85 -22.25
CA SER A 180 15.69 8.15 -22.02
C SER A 180 16.62 7.50 -23.05
#